data_AF-A0A6L8BE43-F1
#
_entry.id   AF-A0A6L8BE43-F1
#
_cell.length_a   1.000
_cell.length_b   1.000
_cell.length_c   1.000
_cell.angle_alpha   90.00
_cell.angle_beta   90.00
_cell.angle_gamma   90.00
#
_symmetry.space_group_name_H-M   'P 1'
#
loop_
_entity.id
_entity.type
_entity.pdbx_description
1 polymer ?
#
loop_
_entity_poly.entity_id
_entity_poly.type
_entity_poly.pdbx_seq_one_letter_code
_entity_poly.pdbx_strand_id
1 'polypeptide(L)'
;MSRFILVVVLMFAGSGARAEWEGNADLGVSFATGNTESLDTDVALDAIWTGERFTHEFDLTAYRSDIFADLGGPWLRAQNVVDADYAMRFRRRGSRWYGTLNADAYYDLGLDWRFTGSVGGGLQLVDSERHTLIAEIGVGQTVQRAADAAFEFGETAWRWSLEGQWWLIPERLEFSAGVRWMHIDGHGEIYDGETVLRLVVL
;
A
#
# COMPACT_ATOMS: atom_id res chain seq x y z
N MET A 1 -9.05 21.03 22.87
CA MET A 1 -9.09 19.88 21.94
C MET A 1 -7.99 18.92 22.35
N SER A 2 -8.35 17.74 22.83
CA SER A 2 -7.41 16.66 23.13
C SER A 2 -7.59 15.57 22.09
N ARG A 3 -6.52 15.19 21.41
CA ARG A 3 -6.45 14.03 20.52
C ARG A 3 -5.52 13.02 21.17
N PHE A 4 -5.98 11.79 21.31
CA PHE A 4 -5.15 10.67 21.75
C PHE A 4 -5.03 9.71 20.58
N ILE A 5 -3.79 9.43 20.17
CA ILE A 5 -3.48 8.47 19.12
C ILE A 5 -2.59 7.42 19.76
N LEU A 6 -3.02 6.16 19.71
CA LEU A 6 -2.21 5.01 20.07
C LEU A 6 -1.91 4.25 18.78
N VAL A 7 -0.63 4.20 18.39
CA VAL A 7 -0.14 3.38 17.29
C VAL A 7 0.73 2.29 17.88
N VAL A 8 0.42 1.03 17.58
CA VAL A 8 1.25 -0.13 17.93
C VAL A 8 1.79 -0.71 16.63
N VAL A 9 3.11 -0.65 16.46
CA VAL A 9 3.86 -1.18 15.31
C VAL A 9 4.56 -2.46 15.74
N LEU A 10 4.30 -3.58 15.08
CA LEU A 10 4.93 -4.88 15.35
C LEU A 10 5.69 -5.35 14.12
N MET A 11 7.02 -5.28 14.19
CA MET A 11 7.89 -5.80 13.13
C MET A 11 8.28 -7.26 13.41
N PHE A 12 8.27 -8.09 12.37
CA PHE A 12 8.73 -9.47 12.44
C PHE A 12 9.65 -9.81 11.26
N ALA A 13 10.73 -10.53 11.57
CA ALA A 13 11.67 -11.06 10.58
C ALA A 13 11.85 -12.57 10.81
N GLY A 14 11.59 -13.38 9.78
CA GLY A 14 11.72 -14.84 9.84
C GLY A 14 12.89 -15.34 9.00
N SER A 15 13.95 -15.85 9.65
CA SER A 15 15.13 -16.36 8.94
C SER A 15 15.01 -17.85 8.57
N GLY A 16 14.62 -18.15 7.34
CA GLY A 16 14.84 -19.45 6.71
C GLY A 16 15.93 -19.31 5.64
N ALA A 17 16.94 -20.18 5.63
CA ALA A 17 18.19 -20.06 4.86
C ALA A 17 18.08 -19.97 3.31
N ARG A 18 16.89 -19.74 2.75
CA ARG A 18 16.63 -19.55 1.32
C ARG A 18 15.56 -18.50 1.01
N ALA A 19 14.86 -17.97 2.00
CA ALA A 19 13.82 -17.00 1.79
C ALA A 19 13.58 -16.18 3.05
N GLU A 20 13.50 -14.87 2.88
CA GLU A 20 13.37 -13.90 3.96
C GLU A 20 11.95 -13.34 3.91
N TRP A 21 11.23 -13.49 5.03
CA TRP A 21 9.99 -12.79 5.27
C TRP A 21 10.31 -11.57 6.12
N GLU A 22 9.93 -10.41 5.62
CA GLU A 22 9.90 -9.15 6.33
C GLU A 22 8.44 -8.70 6.40
N GLY A 23 8.03 -8.12 7.51
CA GLY A 23 6.68 -7.58 7.59
C GLY A 23 6.46 -6.68 8.79
N ASN A 24 5.40 -5.91 8.67
CA ASN A 24 4.89 -5.03 9.70
C ASN A 24 3.41 -5.32 9.94
N ALA A 25 2.99 -5.08 11.18
CA ALA A 25 1.59 -5.02 11.55
C ALA A 25 1.37 -3.78 12.42
N ASP A 26 0.55 -2.87 11.91
CA ASP A 26 0.19 -1.62 12.58
C ASP A 26 -1.27 -1.70 13.04
N LEU A 27 -1.48 -1.33 14.30
CA LEU A 27 -2.80 -1.17 14.90
C LEU A 27 -2.92 0.24 15.44
N GLY A 28 -3.87 0.99 14.90
CA GLY A 28 -4.16 2.36 15.30
C GLY A 28 -5.57 2.51 15.85
N VAL A 29 -5.66 3.28 16.93
CA VAL A 29 -6.93 3.80 17.43
C VAL A 29 -6.74 5.27 17.75
N SER A 30 -7.60 6.13 17.17
CA SER A 30 -7.65 7.54 17.52
C SER A 30 -9.03 7.97 17.97
N PHE A 31 -9.05 8.81 19.00
CA PHE A 31 -10.26 9.42 19.51
C PHE A 31 -10.11 10.93 19.54
N ALA A 32 -11.10 11.65 19.03
CA ALA A 32 -11.15 13.10 19.04
C ALA A 32 -12.45 13.59 19.65
N THR A 33 -12.36 14.62 20.51
CA THR A 33 -13.52 15.27 21.16
C THR A 33 -13.54 16.76 20.86
N GLY A 34 -14.73 17.33 20.66
CA GLY A 34 -14.93 18.76 20.40
C GLY A 34 -16.35 19.05 19.95
N ASN A 35 -16.51 19.81 18.86
CA ASN A 35 -17.82 20.06 18.24
C ASN A 35 -18.42 18.79 17.61
N THR A 36 -17.57 17.80 17.32
CA THR A 36 -17.92 16.48 16.82
C THR A 36 -16.97 15.49 17.51
N GLU A 37 -17.49 14.36 17.98
CA GLU A 37 -16.65 13.27 18.48
C GLU A 37 -16.39 12.28 17.34
N SER A 38 -15.16 11.78 17.24
CA SER A 38 -14.81 10.71 16.29
C SER A 38 -14.04 9.61 16.99
N LEU A 39 -14.29 8.38 16.54
CA LEU A 39 -13.51 7.20 16.86
C LEU A 39 -13.06 6.59 15.54
N ASP A 40 -11.75 6.56 15.35
CA ASP A 40 -11.13 5.98 14.17
C ASP A 40 -10.29 4.78 14.60
N THR A 41 -10.39 3.71 13.82
CA THR A 41 -9.61 2.49 14.01
C THR A 41 -8.99 2.08 12.69
N ASP A 42 -7.71 1.77 12.71
CA ASP A 42 -6.96 1.29 11.55
C ASP A 42 -6.17 0.04 11.89
N VAL A 43 -6.06 -0.84 10.89
CA VAL A 43 -5.19 -2.01 10.88
C VAL A 43 -4.46 -1.99 9.55
N ALA A 44 -3.13 -2.04 9.57
CA ALA A 44 -2.33 -2.26 8.38
C ALA A 44 -1.43 -3.48 8.60
N LEU A 45 -1.32 -4.33 7.59
CA LEU A 45 -0.43 -5.48 7.57
C LEU A 45 0.35 -5.43 6.27
N ASP A 46 1.67 -5.43 6.36
CA ASP A 46 2.57 -5.44 5.22
C ASP A 46 3.47 -6.67 5.34
N ALA A 47 3.62 -7.44 4.27
CA ALA A 47 4.45 -8.63 4.25
C ALA A 47 5.16 -8.79 2.92
N ILE A 48 6.49 -8.82 2.98
CA ILE A 48 7.37 -9.05 1.85
C ILE A 48 8.03 -10.41 2.03
N TRP A 49 7.90 -11.25 1.01
CA TRP A 49 8.67 -12.47 0.86
C TRP A 49 9.67 -12.32 -0.27
N THR A 50 10.96 -12.48 0.03
CA THR A 50 12.02 -12.44 -0.96
C THR A 50 12.63 -13.82 -1.14
N GLY A 51 12.44 -14.40 -2.33
CA GLY A 51 13.10 -15.62 -2.80
C GLY A 51 14.19 -15.33 -3.84
N GLU A 52 14.77 -16.39 -4.44
CA GLU A 52 15.88 -16.23 -5.39
C GLU A 52 15.51 -15.52 -6.72
N ARG A 53 14.24 -15.62 -7.14
CA ARG A 53 13.76 -15.11 -8.44
C ARG A 53 12.51 -14.27 -8.34
N PHE A 54 11.77 -14.44 -7.26
CA PHE A 54 10.47 -13.83 -7.06
C PHE A 54 10.50 -13.10 -5.73
N THR A 55 10.01 -11.86 -5.76
CA THR A 55 9.64 -11.11 -4.57
C THR A 55 8.13 -10.97 -4.61
N HIS A 56 7.49 -11.29 -3.50
CA HIS A 56 6.05 -11.17 -3.31
C HIS A 56 5.83 -10.16 -2.19
N GLU A 57 4.89 -9.25 -2.41
CA GLU A 57 4.53 -8.18 -1.49
C GLU A 57 3.01 -8.23 -1.31
N PHE A 58 2.58 -8.19 -0.06
CA PHE A 58 1.19 -8.30 0.35
C PHE A 58 0.92 -7.19 1.34
N ASP A 59 -0.05 -6.34 1.02
CA ASP A 59 -0.48 -5.24 1.88
C ASP A 59 -1.98 -5.37 2.14
N LEU A 60 -2.39 -5.17 3.38
CA LEU A 60 -3.79 -5.17 3.78
C LEU A 60 -4.03 -4.02 4.75
N THR A 61 -4.84 -3.07 4.34
CA THR A 61 -5.30 -1.97 5.19
C THR A 61 -6.79 -2.06 5.42
N ALA A 62 -7.22 -1.93 6.67
CA ALA A 62 -8.62 -1.79 7.04
C ALA A 62 -8.76 -0.54 7.91
N TYR A 63 -9.62 0.39 7.49
CA TYR A 63 -9.87 1.63 8.18
C TYR A 63 -11.36 1.79 8.46
N ARG A 64 -11.69 2.25 9.65
CA ARG A 64 -13.07 2.60 10.02
C ARG A 64 -13.08 3.90 10.81
N SER A 65 -14.00 4.78 10.43
CA SER A 65 -14.29 6.02 11.15
C SER A 65 -15.77 6.06 11.53
N ASP A 66 -16.04 6.23 12.81
CA ASP A 66 -17.37 6.52 13.33
C ASP A 66 -17.39 7.94 13.92
N ILE A 67 -18.44 8.71 13.62
CA ILE A 67 -18.66 10.08 14.09
C ILE A 67 -19.92 10.19 14.93
N PHE A 68 -19.92 11.12 15.87
CA PHE A 68 -21.08 11.43 16.71
C PHE A 68 -21.92 12.52 16.06
N ALA A 69 -23.16 12.20 15.69
CA ALA A 69 -23.99 13.05 14.85
C ALA A 69 -24.44 14.37 15.50
N ASP A 70 -24.54 14.42 16.84
CA ASP A 70 -24.87 15.58 17.67
C ASP A 70 -24.68 15.22 19.16
N LEU A 71 -24.60 16.20 20.08
CA LEU A 71 -24.54 15.96 21.53
C LEU A 71 -25.73 15.10 22.01
N GLY A 72 -25.50 13.79 22.16
CA GLY A 72 -26.49 12.79 22.60
C GLY A 72 -27.10 11.90 21.50
N GLY A 73 -26.67 12.04 20.24
CA GLY A 73 -27.08 11.15 19.14
C GLY A 73 -26.36 9.79 19.14
N PRO A 74 -26.74 8.85 18.25
CA PRO A 74 -25.99 7.60 18.06
C PRO A 74 -24.68 7.84 17.29
N TRP A 75 -23.72 6.92 17.45
CA TRP A 75 -22.58 6.81 16.55
C TRP A 75 -23.07 6.51 15.13
N LEU A 76 -22.62 7.30 14.16
CA LEU A 76 -22.83 7.08 12.73
C LEU A 76 -21.51 6.69 12.09
N ARG A 77 -21.54 5.66 11.25
CA ARG A 77 -20.38 5.28 10.46
C ARG A 77 -20.14 6.31 9.37
N ALA A 78 -18.99 6.97 9.41
CA ALA A 78 -18.57 7.95 8.40
C ALA A 78 -17.81 7.29 7.26
N GLN A 79 -16.90 6.37 7.57
CA GLN A 79 -16.06 5.68 6.59
C GLN A 79 -15.79 4.23 7.03
N ASN A 80 -15.66 3.33 6.06
CA ASN A 80 -15.22 1.96 6.28
C ASN A 80 -14.59 1.46 5.00
N VAL A 81 -13.26 1.41 5.00
CA VAL A 81 -12.43 1.11 3.84
C VAL A 81 -11.67 -0.18 4.12
N VAL A 82 -11.61 -1.05 3.11
CA VAL A 82 -10.68 -2.18 3.10
C VAL A 82 -9.92 -2.13 1.79
N ASP A 83 -8.60 -2.12 1.87
CA ASP A 83 -7.70 -2.15 0.73
C ASP A 83 -6.76 -3.35 0.87
N ALA A 84 -6.61 -4.11 -0.20
CA ALA A 84 -5.76 -5.28 -0.23
C ALA A 84 -4.99 -5.31 -1.55
N ASP A 85 -3.66 -5.24 -1.43
CA ASP A 85 -2.75 -5.19 -2.56
C ASP A 85 -1.85 -6.42 -2.56
N TYR A 86 -1.56 -6.89 -3.76
CA TYR A 86 -0.58 -7.94 -4.01
C TYR A 86 0.28 -7.56 -5.19
N ALA A 87 1.59 -7.53 -4.99
CA ALA A 87 2.57 -7.37 -6.04
C ALA A 87 3.51 -8.56 -6.11
N MET A 88 3.80 -9.00 -7.34
CA MET A 88 4.80 -10.03 -7.61
C MET A 88 5.81 -9.48 -8.60
N ARG A 89 7.08 -9.42 -8.19
CA ARG A 89 8.20 -9.05 -9.05
C ARG A 89 9.00 -10.30 -9.40
N PHE A 90 9.17 -10.57 -10.69
CA PHE A 90 10.04 -11.64 -11.19
C PHE A 90 11.30 -11.06 -11.80
N ARG A 91 12.46 -11.43 -11.24
CA ARG A 91 13.77 -11.00 -11.74
C ARG A 91 14.64 -12.19 -12.08
N ARG A 92 15.24 -12.16 -13.28
CA ARG A 92 16.30 -13.11 -13.63
C ARG A 92 17.61 -12.67 -12.98
N ARG A 93 18.36 -13.59 -12.37
CA ARG A 93 19.66 -13.30 -11.75
C ARG A 93 20.58 -12.51 -12.69
N GLY A 94 21.10 -11.38 -12.21
CA GLY A 94 21.98 -10.48 -12.97
C GLY A 94 21.27 -9.57 -13.98
N SER A 95 19.95 -9.66 -14.09
CA SER A 95 19.14 -8.75 -14.92
C SER A 95 18.74 -7.51 -14.13
N ARG A 96 18.87 -6.34 -14.76
CA ARG A 96 18.26 -5.09 -14.26
C ARG A 96 16.77 -5.00 -14.60
N TRP A 97 16.30 -5.80 -15.57
CA TRP A 97 14.90 -5.90 -15.93
C TRP A 97 14.18 -6.94 -15.07
N TYR A 98 12.95 -6.63 -14.70
CA TYR A 98 12.05 -7.53 -14.01
C TYR A 98 10.62 -7.37 -14.56
N GLY A 99 9.81 -8.43 -14.44
CA GLY A 99 8.38 -8.40 -14.77
C GLY A 99 7.54 -8.25 -13.51
N THR A 100 6.35 -7.67 -13.64
CA THR A 100 5.42 -7.47 -12.52
C THR A 100 4.03 -7.99 -12.81
N LEU A 101 3.38 -8.49 -11.75
CA LEU A 101 1.95 -8.73 -11.69
C LEU A 101 1.44 -8.00 -10.44
N ASN A 102 0.37 -7.23 -10.56
CA ASN A 102 -0.26 -6.58 -9.42
C ASN A 102 -1.76 -6.88 -9.40
N ALA A 103 -2.30 -7.07 -8.22
CA ALA A 103 -3.73 -7.22 -7.99
C ALA A 103 -4.13 -6.37 -6.77
N ASP A 104 -5.11 -5.50 -6.96
CA ASP A 104 -5.57 -4.54 -5.95
C ASP A 104 -7.08 -4.76 -5.73
N ALA A 105 -7.55 -4.74 -4.49
CA ALA A 105 -8.95 -4.92 -4.13
C ALA A 105 -9.37 -3.87 -3.10
N TYR A 106 -10.29 -2.99 -3.49
CA TYR A 106 -10.72 -1.85 -2.70
C TYR A 106 -12.23 -1.88 -2.42
N TYR A 107 -12.59 -1.67 -1.16
CA TYR A 107 -13.96 -1.51 -0.66
C TYR A 107 -14.09 -0.15 0.04
N ASP A 108 -15.20 0.55 -0.17
CA ASP A 108 -15.61 1.70 0.64
C ASP A 108 -17.15 1.75 0.73
N LEU A 109 -17.71 2.40 1.75
CA LEU A 109 -19.16 2.55 1.92
C LEU A 109 -19.87 3.25 0.75
N GLY A 110 -19.12 3.98 -0.09
CA GLY A 110 -19.62 4.60 -1.33
C GLY A 110 -19.32 3.80 -2.61
N LEU A 111 -18.41 2.83 -2.55
CA LEU A 111 -17.95 1.99 -3.66
C LEU A 111 -17.90 0.55 -3.15
N ASP A 112 -18.94 -0.23 -3.46
CA ASP A 112 -19.09 -1.60 -2.96
C ASP A 112 -17.80 -2.41 -3.16
N TRP A 113 -17.33 -2.64 -4.38
CA TRP A 113 -16.01 -3.26 -4.59
C TRP A 113 -15.38 -2.85 -5.92
N ARG A 114 -14.07 -2.61 -5.92
CA ARG A 114 -13.24 -2.49 -7.12
C ARG A 114 -12.09 -3.48 -7.04
N PHE A 115 -11.88 -4.22 -8.12
CA PHE A 115 -10.73 -5.08 -8.32
C PHE A 115 -9.92 -4.57 -9.50
N THR A 116 -8.60 -4.52 -9.37
CA THR A 116 -7.68 -4.18 -10.46
C THR A 116 -6.69 -5.31 -10.64
N GLY A 117 -6.48 -5.75 -11.87
CA GLY A 117 -5.41 -6.71 -12.20
C GLY A 117 -4.52 -6.10 -13.27
N SER A 118 -3.20 -6.09 -13.05
CA SER A 118 -2.24 -5.52 -13.99
C SER A 118 -1.01 -6.38 -14.17
N VAL A 119 -0.39 -6.23 -15.34
CA VAL A 119 0.90 -6.82 -15.68
C VAL A 119 1.84 -5.73 -16.16
N GLY A 120 3.13 -5.88 -15.89
CA GLY A 120 4.09 -4.85 -16.20
C GLY A 120 5.51 -5.33 -16.22
N GLY A 121 6.41 -4.35 -16.27
CA GLY A 121 7.83 -4.57 -16.16
C GLY A 121 8.54 -3.30 -15.73
N GLY A 122 9.67 -3.50 -15.09
CA GLY A 122 10.48 -2.40 -14.61
C GLY A 122 11.96 -2.61 -14.87
N LEU A 123 12.69 -1.53 -14.63
CA LEU A 123 14.12 -1.44 -14.81
C LEU A 123 14.74 -0.84 -13.56
N GLN A 124 15.72 -1.53 -13.01
CA GLN A 124 16.60 -0.97 -12.00
C GLN A 124 17.62 -0.06 -12.69
N LEU A 125 17.34 1.25 -12.63
CA LEU A 125 18.15 2.31 -13.22
C LEU A 125 19.48 2.46 -12.48
N VAL A 126 19.43 2.41 -11.15
CA VAL A 126 20.58 2.44 -10.26
C VAL A 126 20.53 1.25 -9.32
N ASP A 127 21.64 0.53 -9.22
CA ASP A 127 21.83 -0.59 -8.31
C ASP A 127 23.22 -0.50 -7.71
N SER A 128 23.31 -0.11 -6.45
CA SER A 128 24.56 0.01 -5.70
C SER A 128 24.31 -0.26 -4.22
N GLU A 129 25.37 -0.50 -3.46
CA GLU A 129 25.28 -0.73 -2.01
C GLU A 129 24.63 0.42 -1.23
N ARG A 130 24.61 1.64 -1.80
CA ARG A 130 24.12 2.84 -1.11
C ARG A 130 22.87 3.46 -1.73
N HIS A 131 22.54 3.08 -2.96
CA HIS A 131 21.53 3.74 -3.77
C HIS A 131 20.84 2.72 -4.66
N THR A 132 19.52 2.73 -4.65
CA THR A 132 18.71 2.04 -5.63
C THR A 132 17.74 3.02 -6.26
N LEU A 133 17.48 2.86 -7.55
CA LEU A 133 16.45 3.59 -8.27
C LEU A 133 15.80 2.64 -9.26
N ILE A 134 14.49 2.53 -9.19
CA ILE A 134 13.67 1.59 -9.93
C ILE A 134 12.56 2.36 -10.62
N ALA A 135 12.34 2.08 -11.89
CA ALA A 135 11.20 2.58 -12.65
C ALA A 135 10.36 1.41 -13.15
N GLU A 136 9.05 1.52 -13.06
CA GLU A 136 8.09 0.51 -13.48
C GLU A 136 7.02 1.11 -14.39
N ILE A 137 6.54 0.31 -15.35
CA ILE A 137 5.35 0.60 -16.14
C ILE A 137 4.51 -0.67 -16.27
N GLY A 138 3.19 -0.51 -16.28
CA GLY A 138 2.26 -1.61 -16.42
C GLY A 138 0.94 -1.21 -17.06
N VAL A 139 0.20 -2.23 -17.48
CA VAL A 139 -1.16 -2.11 -18.00
C VAL A 139 -2.04 -3.18 -17.37
N GLY A 140 -3.28 -2.83 -17.11
CA GLY A 140 -4.24 -3.67 -16.42
C GLY A 140 -5.67 -3.41 -16.83
N GLN A 141 -6.57 -4.07 -16.13
CA GLN A 141 -8.01 -3.91 -16.26
C GLN A 141 -8.61 -3.75 -14.86
N THR A 142 -9.66 -2.95 -14.78
CA THR A 142 -10.46 -2.83 -13.57
C THR A 142 -11.75 -3.63 -13.71
N VAL A 143 -12.31 -4.09 -12.61
CA VAL A 143 -13.64 -4.67 -12.52
C VAL A 143 -14.30 -4.04 -11.32
N GLN A 144 -15.49 -3.49 -11.51
CA GLN A 144 -16.19 -2.76 -10.45
C GLN A 144 -17.57 -3.36 -10.24
N ARG A 145 -18.04 -3.21 -9.02
CA ARG A 145 -19.42 -3.53 -8.66
C ARG A 145 -19.96 -2.40 -7.78
N ALA A 146 -21.02 -1.77 -8.26
CA ALA A 146 -21.85 -0.89 -7.45
C ALA A 146 -22.86 -1.71 -6.62
N ALA A 147 -23.36 -1.11 -5.54
CA ALA A 147 -24.41 -1.70 -4.72
C ALA A 147 -25.61 -2.10 -5.59
N ASP A 148 -25.99 -3.37 -5.49
CA ASP A 148 -27.07 -4.01 -6.24
C ASP A 148 -26.88 -4.15 -7.77
N ALA A 149 -25.67 -3.91 -8.28
CA ALA A 149 -25.34 -4.11 -9.70
C ALA A 149 -24.64 -5.46 -9.97
N ALA A 150 -24.67 -5.89 -11.23
CA ALA A 150 -23.81 -6.95 -11.74
C ALA A 150 -22.35 -6.47 -11.79
N PHE A 151 -21.40 -7.40 -11.87
CA PHE A 151 -20.00 -7.04 -12.13
C PHE A 151 -19.89 -6.44 -13.52
N GLU A 152 -19.33 -5.23 -13.59
CA GLU A 152 -18.98 -4.58 -14.85
C GLU A 152 -17.49 -4.73 -15.07
N PHE A 153 -17.12 -5.31 -16.22
CA PHE A 153 -15.74 -5.27 -16.68
C PHE A 153 -15.42 -3.81 -16.98
N GLY A 154 -14.52 -3.27 -16.18
CA GLY A 154 -14.12 -1.88 -16.24
C GLY A 154 -13.05 -1.64 -17.29
N GLU A 155 -12.53 -0.43 -17.26
CA GLU A 155 -11.68 0.11 -18.30
C GLU A 155 -10.19 -0.23 -18.10
N THR A 156 -9.38 0.11 -19.10
CA THR A 156 -7.94 -0.12 -19.07
C THR A 156 -7.29 0.76 -18.01
N ALA A 157 -6.41 0.16 -17.21
CA ALA A 157 -5.61 0.85 -16.23
C ALA A 157 -4.15 0.91 -16.68
N TRP A 158 -3.58 2.10 -16.80
CA TRP A 158 -2.16 2.30 -17.03
C TRP A 158 -1.48 2.65 -15.72
N ARG A 159 -0.33 2.05 -15.43
CA ARG A 159 0.46 2.31 -14.21
C ARG A 159 1.87 2.71 -14.57
N TRP A 160 2.42 3.65 -13.81
CA TRP A 160 3.87 3.88 -13.74
C TRP A 160 4.27 4.11 -12.28
N SER A 161 5.46 3.65 -11.89
CA SER A 161 6.09 4.07 -10.64
C SER A 161 7.57 4.43 -10.81
N LEU A 162 8.06 5.27 -9.90
CA LEU A 162 9.48 5.56 -9.71
C LEU A 162 9.77 5.50 -8.21
N GLU A 163 10.64 4.59 -7.82
CA GLU A 163 10.98 4.28 -6.43
C GLU A 163 12.49 4.38 -6.25
N GLY A 164 12.94 5.06 -5.20
CA GLY A 164 14.36 5.18 -4.89
C GLY A 164 14.63 5.07 -3.39
N GLN A 165 15.81 4.56 -3.07
CA GLN A 165 16.31 4.39 -1.71
C GLN A 165 17.78 4.81 -1.65
N TRP A 166 18.13 5.49 -0.56
CA TRP A 166 19.41 6.13 -0.33
C TRP A 166 19.87 5.94 1.11
N TRP A 167 21.07 5.41 1.29
CA TRP A 167 21.76 5.47 2.58
C TRP A 167 22.36 6.86 2.79
N LEU A 168 21.71 7.67 3.65
CA LEU A 168 22.23 8.97 4.08
C LEU A 168 23.43 8.80 5.02
N ILE A 169 23.35 7.78 5.89
CA ILE A 169 24.47 7.29 6.70
C ILE A 169 24.51 5.78 6.50
N PRO A 170 25.61 5.20 5.97
CA PRO A 170 25.69 3.77 5.68
C PRO A 170 25.23 2.91 6.86
N GLU A 171 24.30 2.00 6.59
CA GLU A 171 23.76 1.01 7.55
C GLU A 171 23.09 1.60 8.80
N ARG A 172 22.84 2.91 8.83
CA ARG A 172 22.27 3.60 10.01
C ARG A 172 21.09 4.48 9.68
N LEU A 173 21.15 5.23 8.58
CA LEU A 173 20.09 6.16 8.20
C LEU A 173 19.78 6.02 6.73
N GLU A 174 18.56 5.57 6.46
CA GLU A 174 18.04 5.34 5.13
C GLU A 174 16.91 6.32 4.84
N PHE A 175 16.90 6.84 3.62
CA PHE A 175 15.84 7.64 3.05
C PHE A 175 15.30 6.92 1.83
N SER A 176 13.98 6.78 1.75
CA SER A 176 13.29 6.18 0.61
C SER A 176 12.17 7.09 0.16
N ALA A 177 11.96 7.17 -1.15
CA ALA A 177 10.87 7.93 -1.73
C ALA A 177 10.34 7.20 -2.96
N GLY A 178 9.01 7.15 -3.07
CA GLY A 178 8.30 6.53 -4.17
C GLY A 178 7.22 7.46 -4.67
N VAL A 179 6.99 7.43 -5.99
CA VAL A 179 5.78 7.97 -6.60
C VAL A 179 5.20 6.92 -7.52
N ARG A 180 3.88 6.77 -7.45
CA ARG A 180 3.10 5.88 -8.27
C ARG A 180 1.95 6.66 -8.87
N TRP A 181 1.71 6.41 -10.14
CA TRP A 181 0.60 6.97 -10.88
C TRP A 181 -0.17 5.85 -11.55
N MET A 182 -1.49 5.93 -11.46
CA MET A 182 -2.40 5.07 -12.20
C MET A 182 -3.43 5.92 -12.91
N HIS A 183 -3.58 5.73 -14.22
CA HIS A 183 -4.70 6.24 -14.98
C HIS A 183 -5.68 5.12 -15.25
N ILE A 184 -6.93 5.30 -14.89
CA ILE A 184 -8.01 4.40 -15.25
C ILE A 184 -8.87 5.17 -16.24
N ASP A 185 -8.94 4.67 -17.47
CA ASP A 185 -9.81 5.26 -18.48
C ASP A 185 -11.22 5.42 -17.88
N GLY A 186 -11.88 6.57 -18.12
CA GLY A 186 -13.25 6.84 -17.65
C GLY A 186 -13.43 7.06 -16.14
N HIS A 187 -12.44 6.74 -15.31
CA HIS A 187 -12.52 6.81 -13.84
C HIS A 187 -11.48 7.76 -13.20
N GLY A 188 -10.56 8.31 -13.99
CA GLY A 188 -9.65 9.37 -13.56
C GLY A 188 -8.25 8.87 -13.19
N GLU A 189 -7.56 9.63 -12.36
CA GLU A 189 -6.15 9.41 -12.02
C GLU A 189 -5.97 9.21 -10.52
N ILE A 190 -5.15 8.23 -10.15
CA ILE A 190 -4.74 7.96 -8.79
C ILE A 190 -3.25 8.29 -8.69
N TYR A 191 -2.91 9.15 -7.74
CA TYR A 191 -1.54 9.51 -7.40
C TYR A 191 -1.28 9.01 -5.99
N ASP A 192 -0.21 8.23 -5.86
CA ASP A 192 0.26 7.75 -4.58
C ASP A 192 1.75 8.08 -4.45
N GLY A 193 2.15 8.42 -3.24
CA GLY A 193 3.48 8.94 -2.96
C GLY A 193 3.88 8.61 -1.54
N GLU A 194 5.02 7.96 -1.41
CA GLU A 194 5.57 7.56 -0.12
C GLU A 194 6.92 8.24 0.10
N THR A 195 7.18 8.66 1.33
CA THR A 195 8.49 9.13 1.75
C THR A 195 8.78 8.62 3.15
N VAL A 196 9.85 7.84 3.27
CA VAL A 196 10.25 7.19 4.51
C VAL A 196 11.65 7.64 4.90
N LEU A 197 11.83 7.90 6.19
CA LEU A 197 13.14 8.04 6.82
C LEU A 197 13.25 6.97 7.90
N ARG A 198 14.17 6.01 7.72
CA ARG A 198 14.36 4.87 8.62
C ARG A 198 15.71 4.98 9.33
N LEU A 199 15.67 4.98 10.67
CA LEU A 199 16.86 4.82 11.50
C LEU A 199 17.01 3.33 11.83
N VAL A 200 18.13 2.74 11.44
CA VAL A 200 18.45 1.35 11.77
C VAL A 200 19.25 1.33 13.08
N VAL A 201 18.68 0.68 14.09
CA VAL A 201 19.32 0.50 15.40
C VAL A 201 19.82 -0.94 15.48
N LEU A 202 21.15 -1.09 15.55
CA LEU A 202 21.86 -2.37 15.68
C LEU A 202 21.78 -2.94 17.10
#